data_AF-A0A0F8Y4N9-F1
#
_entry.id   AF-A0A0F8Y4N9-F1
#
_cell.length_a   1.000
_cell.length_b   1.000
_cell.length_c   1.000
_cell.angle_alpha   90.00
_cell.angle_beta   90.00
_cell.angle_gamma   90.00
#
_symmetry.space_group_name_H-M   'P 1'
#
loop_
_entity.id
_entity.type
_entity.pdbx_description
1 polymer ?
#
loop_
_entity_poly.entity_id
_entity_poly.type
_entity_poly.pdbx_seq_one_letter_code
_entity_poly.pdbx_strand_id
1 'polypeptide(L)'
;SMPPVWEGNPMPPQQSSAVGAVPSDRSSVVPAGYIEPVDRAAPPNTSERIDPTADRFTWIQDRLRQLGATYYVLETLEGRQDLYRFHCRMAVGGNSSYTRNYEAVDSSPLGAMSKVLQQVQGRTTPRL
;
A
#
# COMPACT_ATOMS: atom_id res chain seq x y z
N SER A 1 14.58 32.49 6.92
CA SER A 1 13.66 31.42 6.50
C SER A 1 13.24 30.63 7.72
N MET A 2 11.96 30.70 8.07
CA MET A 2 11.36 29.92 9.16
C MET A 2 10.93 28.55 8.62
N PRO A 3 11.02 27.45 9.40
CA PRO A 3 10.47 26.15 8.99
C PRO A 3 8.93 26.16 9.05
N PRO A 4 8.23 25.34 8.24
CA PRO A 4 6.79 25.22 8.31
C PRO A 4 6.37 24.48 9.60
N VAL A 5 5.42 25.08 10.31
CA VAL A 5 4.74 24.53 11.49
C VAL A 5 3.73 23.49 11.00
N TRP A 6 3.94 22.21 11.34
CA TRP A 6 2.90 21.20 11.19
C TRP A 6 2.07 21.20 12.47
N GLU A 7 1.01 22.01 12.46
CA GLU A 7 0.06 22.11 13.54
C GLU A 7 -0.85 20.88 13.53
N GLY A 8 -1.03 20.25 14.69
CA GLY A 8 -1.77 19.00 14.84
C GLY A 8 -3.23 19.14 14.45
N ASN A 9 -3.74 18.13 13.74
CA ASN A 9 -5.17 17.86 13.68
C ASN A 9 -5.43 16.37 13.37
N PRO A 10 -5.85 15.55 14.35
CA PRO A 10 -6.45 14.26 14.07
C PRO A 10 -7.97 14.46 13.86
N MET A 11 -8.49 14.04 12.71
CA MET A 11 -9.93 13.82 12.56
C MET A 11 -10.19 12.43 11.97
N PRO A 12 -11.12 11.64 12.56
CA PRO A 12 -11.40 10.27 12.16
C PRO A 12 -12.55 10.20 11.13
N PRO A 13 -12.65 9.13 10.33
CA PRO A 13 -13.94 8.68 9.83
C PRO A 13 -14.48 7.51 10.66
N GLN A 14 -15.69 7.72 11.20
CA GLN A 14 -16.51 6.75 11.92
C GLN A 14 -17.04 5.63 11.00
N GLN A 15 -17.26 4.47 11.60
CA GLN A 15 -17.70 3.21 10.99
C GLN A 15 -19.15 3.29 10.49
N SER A 16 -19.41 2.84 9.26
CA SER A 16 -20.75 2.56 8.76
C SER A 16 -21.18 1.15 9.18
N SER A 17 -22.25 1.04 9.95
CA SER A 17 -23.00 -0.21 10.15
C SER A 17 -24.48 0.11 10.12
N ALA A 18 -25.13 -0.15 8.99
CA ALA A 18 -26.58 -0.13 8.88
C ALA A 18 -27.05 -1.59 8.82
N VAL A 19 -27.54 -2.08 9.97
CA VAL A 19 -28.21 -3.37 10.09
C VAL A 19 -29.69 -3.13 9.81
N GLY A 20 -30.16 -3.57 8.65
CA GLY A 20 -31.59 -3.58 8.30
C GLY A 20 -32.14 -5.01 8.39
N ALA A 21 -33.02 -5.25 9.36
CA ALA A 21 -33.95 -6.38 9.43
C ALA A 21 -35.29 -5.92 8.78
N VAL A 22 -36.22 -6.67 8.18
CA VAL A 22 -36.86 -8.00 8.37
C VAL A 22 -37.74 -8.28 7.11
N PRO A 23 -38.75 -9.19 7.10
CA PRO A 23 -38.76 -10.60 6.70
C PRO A 23 -39.62 -10.86 5.42
N SER A 24 -39.70 -12.11 4.92
CA SER A 24 -40.95 -12.67 4.34
C SER A 24 -40.84 -14.16 3.98
N ASP A 25 -41.82 -14.87 4.52
CA ASP A 25 -42.28 -16.23 4.30
C ASP A 25 -42.75 -16.46 2.84
N ARG A 26 -42.43 -17.62 2.25
CA ARG A 26 -43.40 -18.46 1.54
C ARG A 26 -42.82 -19.77 1.02
N SER A 27 -43.37 -20.87 1.49
CA SER A 27 -43.28 -22.22 0.91
C SER A 27 -43.59 -22.26 -0.59
N SER A 28 -42.81 -23.03 -1.35
CA SER A 28 -43.32 -23.89 -2.43
C SER A 28 -42.34 -25.00 -2.78
N VAL A 29 -42.73 -26.20 -2.39
CA VAL A 29 -42.31 -27.51 -2.93
C VAL A 29 -42.59 -27.59 -4.43
N VAL A 30 -41.70 -28.21 -5.21
CA VAL A 30 -41.91 -29.19 -6.33
C VAL A 30 -40.53 -29.57 -6.96
N PRO A 31 -40.38 -30.63 -7.78
CA PRO A 31 -39.82 -31.91 -7.37
C PRO A 31 -38.51 -32.26 -8.12
N ALA A 32 -37.91 -33.40 -7.76
CA ALA A 32 -36.79 -34.00 -8.49
C ALA A 32 -37.17 -34.38 -9.94
N GLY A 33 -36.35 -33.94 -10.89
CA GLY A 33 -36.17 -34.62 -12.18
C GLY A 33 -36.42 -33.76 -13.41
N TYR A 34 -35.35 -33.16 -13.97
CA TYR A 34 -35.10 -33.01 -15.40
C TYR A 34 -33.58 -32.86 -15.60
N ILE A 35 -32.99 -33.70 -16.45
CA ILE A 35 -31.58 -33.61 -16.87
C ILE A 35 -31.52 -32.98 -18.28
N GLU A 36 -30.45 -32.20 -18.50
CA GLU A 36 -29.75 -31.90 -19.78
C GLU A 36 -30.15 -30.61 -20.55
N PRO A 37 -29.27 -30.07 -21.44
CA PRO A 37 -27.84 -29.74 -21.26
C PRO A 37 -27.44 -28.38 -21.93
N VAL A 38 -26.22 -27.88 -21.61
CA VAL A 38 -25.40 -26.87 -22.37
C VAL A 38 -25.97 -25.44 -22.56
N ASP A 39 -25.39 -24.45 -21.87
CA ASP A 39 -24.46 -23.43 -22.45
C ASP A 39 -24.29 -22.21 -21.52
N ARG A 40 -23.04 -21.75 -21.39
CA ARG A 40 -22.59 -20.44 -20.84
C ARG A 40 -22.83 -20.11 -19.36
N ALA A 41 -21.76 -20.33 -18.58
CA ALA A 41 -21.00 -19.20 -18.05
C ALA A 41 -19.53 -19.61 -17.94
N ALA A 42 -18.66 -18.82 -18.57
CA ALA A 42 -17.22 -19.03 -18.64
C ALA A 42 -16.59 -19.29 -17.25
N PRO A 43 -15.44 -19.99 -17.17
CA PRO A 43 -14.62 -19.93 -15.96
C PRO A 43 -14.36 -18.45 -15.63
N PRO A 44 -14.28 -18.05 -14.35
CA PRO A 44 -13.76 -16.74 -14.00
C PRO A 44 -12.29 -16.71 -14.41
N ASN A 45 -12.02 -16.40 -15.68
CA ASN A 45 -10.72 -15.95 -16.15
C ASN A 45 -10.52 -14.52 -15.65
N THR A 46 -10.48 -14.35 -14.33
CA THR A 46 -9.74 -13.24 -13.75
C THR A 46 -8.28 -13.64 -13.82
N SER A 47 -7.73 -13.63 -15.04
CA SER A 47 -6.30 -13.39 -15.17
C SER A 47 -6.08 -11.97 -14.69
N GLU A 48 -5.99 -11.80 -13.38
CA GLU A 48 -5.46 -10.58 -12.77
C GLU A 48 -4.11 -10.37 -13.43
N ARG A 49 -4.06 -9.39 -14.32
CA ARG A 49 -2.85 -8.98 -14.97
C ARG A 49 -1.98 -8.43 -13.85
N ILE A 50 -1.13 -9.28 -13.28
CA ILE A 50 -0.21 -8.87 -12.22
C ILE A 50 0.65 -7.77 -12.82
N ASP A 51 0.40 -6.52 -12.42
CA ASP A 51 1.24 -5.40 -12.79
C ASP A 51 2.59 -5.58 -12.08
N PRO A 52 3.66 -5.96 -12.81
CA PRO A 52 4.94 -6.31 -12.18
C PRO A 52 5.55 -5.10 -11.45
N THR A 53 5.18 -3.89 -11.87
CA THR A 53 5.56 -2.65 -11.20
C THR A 53 4.90 -2.53 -9.83
N ALA A 54 3.60 -2.78 -9.70
CA ALA A 54 2.90 -2.71 -8.41
C ALA A 54 3.48 -3.71 -7.40
N ASP A 55 3.88 -4.88 -7.88
CA ASP A 55 4.56 -5.91 -7.09
C ASP A 55 5.88 -5.40 -6.49
N ARG A 56 6.69 -4.70 -7.31
CA ARG A 56 7.97 -4.11 -6.87
C ARG A 56 7.78 -2.98 -5.86
N PHE A 57 6.76 -2.13 -6.03
CA PHE A 57 6.46 -1.07 -5.07
C PHE A 57 6.13 -1.67 -3.70
N THR A 58 5.21 -2.64 -3.69
CA THR A 58 4.81 -3.36 -2.47
C THR A 58 6.02 -4.01 -1.81
N TRP A 59 6.86 -4.72 -2.58
CA TRP A 59 8.07 -5.35 -2.05
C TRP A 59 9.03 -4.37 -1.38
N ILE A 60 9.28 -3.19 -1.97
CA ILE A 60 10.14 -2.16 -1.36
C ILE A 60 9.52 -1.62 -0.07
N GLN A 61 8.22 -1.32 -0.08
CA GLN A 61 7.50 -0.82 1.10
C GLN A 61 7.55 -1.83 2.25
N ASP A 62 7.30 -3.11 1.96
CA ASP A 62 7.41 -4.20 2.92
C ASP A 62 8.82 -4.30 3.51
N ARG A 63 9.83 -4.21 2.65
CA ARG A 63 11.22 -4.30 3.09
C ARG A 63 11.61 -3.11 3.97
N LEU A 64 11.20 -1.90 3.62
CA LEU A 64 11.43 -0.70 4.44
C LEU A 64 10.73 -0.82 5.80
N ARG A 65 9.49 -1.31 5.83
CA ARG A 65 8.76 -1.58 7.09
C ARG A 65 9.50 -2.58 7.98
N GLN A 66 9.98 -3.69 7.42
CA GLN A 66 10.78 -4.67 8.15
C GLN A 66 12.07 -4.09 8.72
N LEU A 67 12.66 -3.09 8.05
CA LEU A 67 13.86 -2.40 8.50
C LEU A 67 13.57 -1.29 9.53
N GLY A 68 12.30 -1.02 9.83
CA GLY A 68 11.87 -0.02 10.83
C GLY A 68 11.29 1.27 10.27
N ALA A 69 10.82 1.29 9.02
CA ALA A 69 10.14 2.48 8.48
C ALA A 69 8.85 2.76 9.26
N THR A 70 8.72 3.99 9.74
CA THR A 70 7.53 4.50 10.46
C THR A 70 6.69 5.44 9.61
N TYR A 71 7.25 5.94 8.51
CA TYR A 71 6.58 6.81 7.56
C TYR A 71 7.31 6.78 6.21
N TYR A 72 6.57 6.83 5.11
CA TYR A 72 7.12 7.06 3.78
C TYR A 72 6.10 7.75 2.87
N VAL A 73 6.59 8.53 1.92
CA VAL A 73 5.77 9.21 0.92
C VAL A 73 6.54 9.28 -0.40
N LEU A 74 5.83 9.08 -1.50
CA LEU A 74 6.31 9.30 -2.85
C LEU A 74 5.56 10.50 -3.43
N GLU A 75 6.30 11.50 -3.87
CA GLU A 75 5.76 12.74 -4.41
C GLU A 75 6.33 13.00 -5.81
N THR A 76 5.52 13.56 -6.69
CA THR A 76 6.03 14.18 -7.92
C THR A 76 6.49 15.60 -7.59
N LEU A 77 7.69 15.99 -8.02
CA LEU A 77 8.19 17.35 -7.77
C LEU A 77 7.45 18.35 -8.68
N GLU A 78 6.69 19.25 -8.07
CA GLU A 78 6.04 20.34 -8.80
C GLU A 78 7.07 21.17 -9.58
N GLY A 79 6.74 21.46 -10.85
CA GLY A 79 7.62 22.19 -11.77
C GLY A 79 8.59 21.32 -12.57
N ARG A 80 8.69 20.02 -12.32
CA ARG A 80 9.46 19.06 -13.14
C ARG A 80 8.64 17.78 -13.32
N GLN A 81 7.93 17.66 -14.45
CA GLN A 81 6.96 16.58 -14.71
C GLN A 81 7.56 15.16 -14.74
N ASP A 82 8.88 15.04 -14.58
CA ASP A 82 9.59 13.76 -14.70
C ASP A 82 10.45 13.45 -13.47
N LEU A 83 10.30 14.16 -12.35
CA LEU A 83 11.06 13.84 -11.14
C LEU A 83 10.15 13.43 -9.99
N TYR A 84 10.54 12.34 -9.36
CA TYR A 84 9.89 11.76 -8.20
C TYR A 84 10.82 11.86 -7.00
N ARG A 85 10.28 12.32 -5.87
CA ARG A 85 10.96 12.32 -4.58
C ARG A 85 10.33 11.27 -3.69
N PHE A 86 11.14 10.35 -3.21
CA PHE A 86 10.74 9.41 -2.18
C PHE A 86 11.38 9.80 -0.85
N HIS A 87 10.57 10.01 0.17
CA HIS A 87 11.00 10.30 1.53
C HIS A 87 10.58 9.16 2.46
N CYS A 88 11.48 8.71 3.34
CA CYS A 88 11.25 7.64 4.30
C CYS A 88 11.86 7.98 5.66
N ARG A 89 11.08 7.79 6.73
CA ARG A 89 11.51 7.93 8.12
C ARG A 89 11.62 6.55 8.76
N MET A 90 12.77 6.27 9.36
CA MET A 90 13.10 5.01 10.02
C MET A 90 13.21 5.24 11.54
N ALA A 91 12.65 4.36 12.35
CA ALA A 91 13.00 4.25 13.77
C ALA A 91 14.36 3.53 13.90
N VAL A 92 15.28 4.06 14.70
CA VAL A 92 16.61 3.49 14.88
C VAL A 92 16.69 2.77 16.22
N GLY A 93 17.23 1.54 16.22
CA GLY A 93 17.44 0.75 17.44
C GLY A 93 16.15 0.38 18.18
N GLY A 94 15.01 0.29 17.48
CA GLY A 94 13.71 -0.01 18.08
C GLY A 94 13.10 1.16 18.87
N ASN A 95 13.77 2.31 18.94
CA ASN A 95 13.27 3.50 19.61
C ASN A 95 12.54 4.40 18.60
N SER A 96 11.22 4.47 18.70
CA SER A 96 10.38 5.31 17.83
C SER A 96 10.62 6.81 18.02
N SER A 97 11.21 7.24 19.14
CA SER A 97 11.54 8.64 19.42
C SER A 97 12.86 9.06 18.76
N TYR A 98 13.73 8.11 18.42
CA TYR A 98 14.95 8.38 17.67
C TYR A 98 14.77 7.94 16.22
N THR A 99 14.41 8.90 15.38
CA THR A 99 14.15 8.66 13.96
C THR A 99 15.24 9.21 13.07
N ARG A 100 15.42 8.57 11.92
CA ARG A 100 16.33 9.01 10.86
C ARG A 100 15.58 9.08 9.53
N ASN A 101 15.75 10.18 8.83
CA ASN A 101 15.14 10.40 7.53
C ASN A 101 16.10 10.01 6.41
N TYR A 102 15.53 9.47 5.34
CA TYR A 102 16.18 9.12 4.09
C TYR A 102 15.35 9.68 2.95
N GLU A 103 16.03 10.21 1.94
CA GLU A 103 15.36 10.71 0.75
C GLU A 103 16.17 10.40 -0.51
N ALA A 104 15.47 10.29 -1.63
CA ALA A 104 16.07 10.25 -2.94
C ALA A 104 15.14 10.89 -3.97
N VAL A 105 15.75 11.54 -4.96
CA VAL A 105 15.06 12.04 -6.16
C VAL A 105 15.54 11.23 -7.36
N ASP A 106 14.62 10.84 -8.22
CA ASP A 106 14.90 10.09 -9.44
C ASP A 106 13.89 10.40 -10.53
N SER A 107 14.23 10.10 -11.78
CA SER A 107 13.30 10.24 -12.90
C SER A 107 12.27 9.12 -12.99
N SER A 108 12.48 8.02 -12.26
CA SER A 108 11.53 6.93 -12.09
C SER A 108 11.08 6.85 -10.63
N PRO A 109 9.78 6.65 -10.36
CA PRO A 109 9.29 6.49 -8.99
C PRO A 109 9.91 5.26 -8.31
N LEU A 110 10.06 4.15 -9.05
CA LEU A 110 10.69 2.94 -8.54
C LEU A 110 12.20 3.15 -8.31
N GLY A 111 12.84 4.00 -9.12
CA GLY A 111 14.24 4.40 -8.94
C GLY A 111 14.45 5.16 -7.63
N ALA A 112 13.59 6.14 -7.33
CA ALA A 112 13.64 6.90 -6.08
C ALA A 112 13.46 5.99 -4.85
N MET A 113 12.48 5.08 -4.91
CA MET A 113 12.24 4.10 -3.84
C MET A 113 13.43 3.15 -3.65
N SER A 114 13.98 2.61 -4.74
CA SER A 114 15.11 1.67 -4.69
C SER A 114 16.37 2.31 -4.12
N LYS A 115 16.64 3.58 -4.47
CA LYS A 115 17.76 4.34 -3.91
C LYS A 115 17.66 4.49 -2.39
N VAL A 116 16.48 4.82 -1.87
CA VAL A 116 16.27 4.91 -0.40
C VAL A 116 16.45 3.54 0.25
N LEU A 117 15.94 2.47 -0.35
CA LEU A 117 16.13 1.11 0.18
C LEU A 117 17.63 0.75 0.29
N GLN A 118 18.42 1.08 -0.73
CA GLN A 118 19.87 0.88 -0.71
C GLN A 118 20.55 1.72 0.38
N GLN A 119 20.16 2.99 0.56
CA GLN A 119 20.72 3.85 1.61
C GLN A 119 20.45 3.31 3.01
N VAL A 120 19.26 2.76 3.24
CA VAL A 120 18.89 2.13 4.52
C VAL A 120 19.74 0.87 4.73
N GLN A 121 19.74 -0.06 3.77
CA GLN A 121 20.44 -1.34 3.89
C GLN A 121 21.96 -1.19 4.00
N GLY A 122 22.57 -0.26 3.26
CA GLY A 122 24.00 0.01 3.32
C GLY A 122 24.47 0.58 4.66
N ARG A 123 23.56 1.12 5.48
CA ARG A 123 23.85 1.58 6.85
C ARG A 123 23.55 0.52 7.91
N THR A 124 22.72 -0.47 7.61
CA THR A 124 22.34 -1.54 8.54
C THR A 124 23.37 -2.67 8.63
N THR A 125 24.53 -2.57 7.98
CA THR A 125 25.61 -3.54 8.15
C THR A 125 26.36 -3.26 9.47
N PRO A 126 26.16 -4.02 10.56
CA PRO A 126 27.06 -3.94 11.69
C PRO A 126 28.44 -4.42 11.21
N ARG A 127 29.50 -3.66 11.50
CA ARG A 127 30.84 -4.24 11.49
C ARG A 127 30.89 -5.24 12.65
N LEU A 128 31.05 -6.53 12.31
CA LEU A 128 31.47 -7.58 13.24
C LEU A 128 32.92 -7.35 13.67
#